data_AF-A0A949I7R4-F1
#
_entry.id   AF-A0A949I7R4-F1
#
_cell.length_a   1.000
_cell.length_b   1.000
_cell.length_c   1.000
_cell.angle_alpha   90.00
_cell.angle_beta   90.00
_cell.angle_gamma   90.00
#
_symmetry.space_group_name_H-M   'P 1'
#
loop_
_entity.id
_entity.type
_entity.pdbx_description
1 polymer ?
#
loop_
_entity_poly.entity_id
_entity_poly.type
_entity_poly.pdbx_seq_one_letter_code
_entity_poly.pdbx_strand_id
1 'polypeptide(L)'
;MKFGTQLMRQADDLAAFSEMAGGITRAYLTPQHRQAGDYLIALMRSAGMQAGYDVLGNIVGRYAGATPNAPWLITGSHQDSVRDAGRYDGLYGILSPIACVQALHAQGRRLPYGIEVVGYGDEEGVRFGLTLIGSKALAGQFDFAWLDKADAQGVTLREAIERFHGTPLTDAQLQARIAALARSPAHTVAVVESHIEQGPVLLDEGLPVGVVTAIAGASRLRARVRGLAGHAGTVPMPGRRDALAAAAEMVLAVEQHCAADARLVGTVGKLEVAEGGAINVIPGDVSFT
;
A
#
# COMPACT_ATOMS: atom_id res chain seq x y z
N MET A 1 25.69 4.98 -17.37
CA MET A 1 25.36 4.95 -15.92
C MET A 1 24.81 3.57 -15.60
N LYS A 2 25.31 2.88 -14.57
CA LYS A 2 24.78 1.58 -14.12
C LYS A 2 23.79 1.81 -12.97
N PHE A 3 22.57 2.26 -13.29
CA PHE A 3 21.57 2.62 -12.28
C PHE A 3 21.15 1.45 -11.38
N GLY A 4 21.11 0.22 -11.90
CA GLY A 4 20.66 -0.96 -11.13
C GLY A 4 21.38 -1.14 -9.79
N THR A 5 22.72 -1.16 -9.79
CA THR A 5 23.50 -1.34 -8.54
C THR A 5 23.38 -0.16 -7.58
N GLN A 6 23.08 1.04 -8.09
CA GLN A 6 22.83 2.20 -7.24
C GLN A 6 21.43 2.09 -6.60
N LEU A 7 20.41 1.75 -7.38
CA LEU A 7 19.04 1.56 -6.91
C LEU A 7 18.96 0.47 -5.84
N MET A 8 19.66 -0.66 -6.04
CA MET A 8 19.72 -1.73 -5.05
C MET A 8 20.33 -1.25 -3.73
N ARG A 9 21.43 -0.47 -3.79
CA ARG A 9 22.05 0.11 -2.59
C ARG A 9 21.14 1.12 -1.89
N GLN A 10 20.44 1.96 -2.65
CA GLN A 10 19.45 2.89 -2.09
C GLN A 10 18.28 2.16 -1.43
N ALA A 11 17.84 1.03 -2.00
CA ALA A 11 16.83 0.17 -1.38
C ALA A 11 17.35 -0.48 -0.08
N ASP A 12 18.62 -0.90 -0.03
CA ASP A 12 19.25 -1.41 1.19
C ASP A 12 19.39 -0.32 2.27
N ASP A 13 19.77 0.91 1.90
CA ASP A 13 19.80 2.06 2.82
C ASP A 13 18.41 2.36 3.39
N LEU A 14 17.37 2.33 2.54
CA LEU A 14 15.99 2.55 2.95
C LEU A 14 15.46 1.42 3.83
N ALA A 15 15.92 0.19 3.65
CA ALA A 15 15.53 -0.94 4.49
C ALA A 15 15.96 -0.76 5.96
N ALA A 16 16.99 0.06 6.23
CA ALA A 16 17.43 0.37 7.59
C ALA A 16 16.44 1.27 8.35
N PHE A 17 15.56 2.00 7.67
CA PHE A 17 14.52 2.82 8.31
C PHE A 17 13.29 1.97 8.61
N SER A 18 13.40 1.18 9.68
CA SER A 18 12.40 0.19 10.08
C SER A 18 12.07 0.27 11.57
N GLU A 19 10.79 0.08 11.90
CA GLU A 19 10.27 -0.09 13.26
C GLU A 19 10.61 -1.48 13.81
N MET A 20 10.88 -2.44 12.93
CA MET A 20 11.18 -3.83 13.28
C MET A 20 12.69 -4.07 13.21
N ALA A 21 13.27 -4.54 14.32
CA ALA A 21 14.66 -4.96 14.33
C ALA A 21 14.84 -6.24 13.48
N GLY A 22 15.74 -6.20 12.49
CA GLY A 22 16.02 -7.35 11.62
C GLY A 22 14.98 -7.63 10.53
N GLY A 23 13.94 -6.81 10.42
CA GLY A 23 12.93 -6.87 9.36
C GLY A 23 12.58 -5.47 8.85
N ILE A 24 11.69 -5.37 7.87
CA ILE A 24 11.25 -4.09 7.31
C ILE A 24 9.82 -3.83 7.73
N THR A 25 9.61 -2.77 8.50
CA THR A 25 8.26 -2.29 8.85
C THR A 25 8.33 -0.78 8.95
N ARG A 26 7.55 -0.13 8.12
CA ARG A 26 7.53 1.33 8.03
C ARG A 26 6.09 1.75 7.81
N ALA A 27 5.36 1.88 8.90
CA ALA A 27 3.98 2.31 8.90
C ALA A 27 3.87 3.81 8.61
N TYR A 28 2.80 4.22 7.95
CA TYR A 28 2.53 5.60 7.57
C TYR A 28 2.63 6.60 8.73
N LEU A 29 3.25 7.77 8.50
CA LEU A 29 3.44 8.87 9.46
C LEU A 29 4.16 8.50 10.77
N THR A 30 4.95 7.43 10.78
CA THR A 30 5.87 7.10 11.88
C THR A 30 7.20 7.86 11.72
N PRO A 31 8.07 7.87 12.76
CA PRO A 31 9.42 8.40 12.63
C PRO A 31 10.23 7.75 11.50
N GLN A 32 10.07 6.44 11.30
CA GLN A 32 10.76 5.69 10.24
C GLN A 32 10.24 6.04 8.85
N HIS A 33 8.93 6.28 8.72
CA HIS A 33 8.35 6.84 7.51
C HIS A 33 8.95 8.21 7.18
N ARG A 34 9.10 9.08 8.19
CA ARG A 34 9.78 10.38 8.03
C ARG A 34 11.26 10.21 7.62
N GLN A 35 12.01 9.31 8.26
CA GLN A 35 13.41 9.08 7.91
C GLN A 35 13.58 8.63 6.45
N ALA A 36 12.73 7.72 5.99
CA ALA A 36 12.74 7.27 4.60
C ALA A 36 12.34 8.39 3.62
N GLY A 37 11.29 9.15 3.95
CA GLY A 37 10.86 10.29 3.15
C GLY A 37 11.94 11.38 3.06
N ASP A 38 12.64 11.68 4.16
CA ASP A 38 13.72 12.68 4.20
C ASP A 38 14.90 12.24 3.32
N TYR A 39 15.24 10.95 3.34
CA TYR A 39 16.25 10.36 2.45
C TYR A 39 15.82 10.46 0.98
N LEU A 40 14.59 10.08 0.64
CA LEU A 40 14.07 10.13 -0.73
C LEU A 40 13.99 11.58 -1.25
N ILE A 41 13.55 12.53 -0.42
CA ILE A 41 13.55 13.97 -0.76
C ILE A 41 14.98 14.44 -1.05
N ALA A 42 15.97 14.01 -0.26
CA ALA A 42 17.37 14.35 -0.52
C ALA A 42 17.87 13.79 -1.87
N LEU A 43 17.47 12.56 -2.22
CA LEU A 43 17.76 11.98 -3.54
C LEU A 43 17.08 12.77 -4.67
N MET A 44 15.80 13.11 -4.53
CA MET A 44 15.06 13.92 -5.51
C MET A 44 15.73 15.28 -5.73
N ARG A 45 16.12 15.97 -4.66
CA ARG A 45 16.85 17.25 -4.75
C ARG A 45 18.19 17.10 -5.45
N SER A 46 18.93 16.04 -5.13
CA SER A 46 20.21 15.72 -5.79
C SER A 46 20.04 15.38 -7.27
N ALA A 47 18.88 14.86 -7.67
CA ALA A 47 18.50 14.62 -9.05
C ALA A 47 18.02 15.89 -9.79
N GLY A 48 18.05 17.06 -9.15
CA GLY A 48 17.67 18.33 -9.76
C GLY A 48 16.18 18.66 -9.65
N MET A 49 15.44 18.02 -8.75
CA MET A 49 14.02 18.25 -8.52
C MET A 49 13.78 19.28 -7.41
N GLN A 50 12.65 19.99 -7.49
CA GLN A 50 12.10 20.67 -6.32
C GLN A 50 11.29 19.65 -5.52
N ALA A 51 11.73 19.33 -4.29
CA ALA A 51 11.11 18.25 -3.51
C ALA A 51 10.83 18.59 -2.04
N GLY A 52 9.75 18.04 -1.51
CA GLY A 52 9.30 18.18 -0.13
C GLY A 52 8.07 17.31 0.18
N TYR A 53 7.54 17.45 1.39
CA TYR A 53 6.29 16.81 1.79
C TYR A 53 5.08 17.65 1.39
N ASP A 54 3.98 16.99 1.08
CA ASP A 54 2.67 17.61 1.12
C ASP A 54 2.02 17.48 2.52
N VAL A 55 0.78 17.97 2.68
CA VAL A 55 0.12 17.96 3.99
C VAL A 55 -0.20 16.55 4.50
N LEU A 56 -0.32 15.56 3.62
CA LEU A 56 -0.54 14.15 4.00
C LEU A 56 0.79 13.41 4.18
N GLY A 57 1.94 14.08 4.05
CA GLY A 57 3.23 13.41 4.20
C GLY A 57 3.60 12.53 2.99
N ASN A 58 2.92 12.68 1.84
CA ASN A 58 3.48 12.19 0.59
C ASN A 58 4.74 12.99 0.28
N ILE A 59 5.76 12.34 -0.24
CA ILE A 59 6.90 13.06 -0.83
C ILE A 59 6.57 13.40 -2.28
N VAL A 60 6.90 14.62 -2.71
CA VAL A 60 6.66 15.07 -4.08
C VAL A 60 7.93 15.73 -4.60
N GLY A 61 8.49 15.19 -5.68
CA GLY A 61 9.60 15.77 -6.43
C GLY A 61 9.14 16.25 -7.81
N ARG A 62 9.39 17.51 -8.14
CA ARG A 62 9.02 18.10 -9.44
C ARG A 62 10.25 18.47 -10.26
N TYR A 63 10.32 17.92 -11.47
CA TYR A 63 11.26 18.29 -12.50
C TYR A 63 10.51 19.00 -13.63
N ALA A 64 10.72 20.32 -13.75
CA ALA A 64 9.96 21.15 -14.68
C ALA A 64 10.11 20.71 -16.14
N GLY A 65 9.07 20.91 -16.96
CA GLY A 65 9.13 20.74 -18.40
C GLY A 65 9.95 21.82 -19.10
N ALA A 66 10.04 21.73 -20.41
CA ALA A 66 10.78 22.66 -21.27
C ALA A 66 10.10 24.04 -21.36
N THR A 67 8.79 24.12 -21.13
CA THR A 67 8.02 25.36 -21.15
C THR A 67 7.32 25.61 -19.81
N PRO A 68 7.06 26.89 -19.45
CA PRO A 68 6.13 27.22 -18.38
C PRO A 68 4.77 26.58 -18.65
N ASN A 69 4.11 26.09 -17.60
CA ASN A 69 2.80 25.42 -17.65
C ASN A 69 2.74 24.13 -18.48
N ALA A 70 3.88 23.52 -18.80
CA ALA A 70 3.90 22.17 -19.38
C ALA A 70 3.09 21.19 -18.51
N PRO A 71 2.33 20.26 -19.12
CA PRO A 71 1.59 19.25 -18.37
C PRO A 71 2.54 18.29 -17.66
N TRP A 72 2.02 17.49 -16.73
CA TRP A 72 2.82 16.60 -15.89
C TRP A 72 2.65 15.14 -16.27
N LEU A 73 3.76 14.42 -16.40
CA LEU A 73 3.80 12.97 -16.21
C LEU A 73 3.93 12.73 -14.70
N ILE A 74 2.94 12.09 -14.11
CA ILE A 74 2.99 11.66 -12.71
C ILE A 74 3.52 10.23 -12.69
N THR A 75 4.50 9.97 -11.85
CA THR A 75 5.07 8.65 -11.64
C THR A 75 5.49 8.50 -10.19
N GLY A 76 5.76 7.28 -9.76
CA GLY A 76 6.00 7.00 -8.36
C GLY A 76 5.27 5.75 -7.90
N SER A 77 5.26 5.55 -6.59
CA SER A 77 4.61 4.44 -5.91
C SER A 77 4.56 4.78 -4.42
N HIS A 78 4.55 3.81 -3.51
CA HIS A 78 4.39 4.04 -2.07
C HIS A 78 5.68 3.85 -1.27
N GLN A 79 5.75 4.50 -0.11
CA GLN A 79 6.94 4.47 0.76
C GLN A 79 6.69 3.77 2.11
N ASP A 80 5.42 3.53 2.44
CA ASP A 80 5.02 2.65 3.54
C ASP A 80 5.19 1.18 3.19
N SER A 81 5.02 0.31 4.18
CA SER A 81 5.17 -1.13 4.01
C SER A 81 4.30 -1.89 5.00
N VAL A 82 3.98 -3.13 4.66
CA VAL A 82 3.49 -4.13 5.61
C VAL A 82 4.53 -4.51 6.66
N ARG A 83 4.12 -5.33 7.63
CA ARG A 83 5.04 -5.92 8.61
C ARG A 83 5.95 -6.93 7.94
N ASP A 84 7.22 -6.91 8.30
CA ASP A 84 8.27 -7.77 7.74
C ASP A 84 8.29 -7.82 6.20
N ALA A 85 8.21 -6.64 5.58
CA ALA A 85 8.13 -6.49 4.14
C ALA A 85 9.48 -6.76 3.41
N GLY A 86 9.40 -6.85 2.08
CA GLY A 86 10.58 -6.78 1.23
C GLY A 86 11.09 -5.34 1.05
N ARG A 87 12.30 -5.20 0.50
CA ARG A 87 12.95 -3.89 0.27
C ARG A 87 12.55 -3.18 -1.03
N TYR A 88 11.74 -3.82 -1.88
CA TYR A 88 11.45 -3.33 -3.24
C TYR A 88 10.00 -2.91 -3.45
N ASP A 89 9.07 -3.48 -2.70
CA ASP A 89 7.65 -3.16 -2.73
C ASP A 89 7.45 -1.66 -2.47
N GLY A 90 6.75 -0.97 -3.36
CA GLY A 90 6.66 0.49 -3.41
C GLY A 90 7.96 1.22 -3.77
N LEU A 91 9.04 1.00 -3.03
CA LEU A 91 10.29 1.77 -3.14
C LEU A 91 10.92 1.71 -4.54
N TYR A 92 10.84 0.58 -5.24
CA TYR A 92 11.35 0.47 -6.60
C TYR A 92 10.67 1.48 -7.53
N GLY A 93 9.36 1.67 -7.38
CA GLY A 93 8.56 2.62 -8.15
C GLY A 93 8.86 4.08 -7.85
N ILE A 94 9.52 4.40 -6.73
CA ILE A 94 9.97 5.75 -6.39
C ILE A 94 11.43 5.97 -6.84
N LEU A 95 12.31 5.00 -6.60
CA LEU A 95 13.73 5.12 -6.89
C LEU A 95 14.01 5.12 -8.40
N SER A 96 13.29 4.28 -9.17
CA SER A 96 13.52 4.16 -10.62
C SER A 96 13.26 5.47 -11.37
N PRO A 97 12.17 6.23 -11.11
CA PRO A 97 11.95 7.52 -11.77
C PRO A 97 12.93 8.60 -11.31
N ILE A 98 13.37 8.58 -10.03
CA ILE A 98 14.42 9.50 -9.55
C ILE A 98 15.70 9.31 -10.36
N ALA A 99 16.12 8.07 -10.62
CA ALA A 99 17.30 7.78 -11.44
C ALA A 99 17.13 8.26 -12.89
N CYS A 100 15.94 8.09 -13.47
CA CYS A 100 15.62 8.63 -14.80
C CYS A 100 15.75 10.17 -14.84
N VAL A 101 15.21 10.85 -13.82
CA VAL A 101 15.31 12.31 -13.71
C VAL A 101 16.76 12.76 -13.48
N GLN A 102 17.52 12.04 -12.66
CA GLN A 102 18.94 12.30 -12.45
C GLN A 102 19.72 12.24 -13.79
N ALA A 103 19.38 11.28 -14.65
CA ALA A 103 19.98 11.16 -15.98
C ALA A 103 19.62 12.35 -16.89
N LEU A 104 18.35 12.77 -16.89
CA LEU A 104 17.89 13.95 -17.62
C LEU A 104 18.60 15.22 -17.14
N HIS A 105 18.70 15.38 -15.82
CA HIS A 105 19.33 16.54 -15.19
C HIS A 105 20.81 16.64 -15.51
N ALA A 106 21.54 15.51 -15.45
CA ALA A 106 22.96 15.45 -15.82
C ALA A 106 23.22 15.83 -17.29
N GLN A 107 22.23 15.62 -18.16
CA GLN A 107 22.27 16.01 -19.58
C GLN A 107 21.79 17.45 -19.81
N GLY A 108 21.33 18.17 -18.78
CA GLY A 108 20.64 19.45 -18.94
C GLY A 108 19.33 19.37 -19.72
N ARG A 109 18.75 18.16 -19.88
CA ARG A 109 17.63 17.91 -20.78
C ARG A 109 16.29 18.13 -20.08
N ARG A 110 15.41 18.91 -20.70
CA ARG A 110 14.00 19.08 -20.31
C ARG A 110 13.09 18.44 -21.36
N LEU A 111 11.97 17.87 -20.93
CA LEU A 111 10.98 17.23 -21.81
C LEU A 111 9.83 18.21 -22.12
N PRO A 112 8.99 17.96 -23.14
CA PRO A 112 7.80 18.78 -23.40
C PRO A 112 6.76 18.80 -22.25
N TYR A 113 6.92 17.91 -21.26
CA TYR A 113 6.14 17.81 -20.04
C TYR A 113 7.07 17.82 -18.81
N GLY A 114 6.55 18.23 -17.66
CA GLY A 114 7.24 18.04 -16.38
C GLY A 114 7.11 16.60 -15.88
N ILE A 115 8.01 16.19 -15.00
CA ILE A 115 7.94 14.90 -14.29
C ILE A 115 7.68 15.19 -12.81
N GLU A 116 6.58 14.66 -12.29
CA GLU A 116 6.27 14.64 -10.86
C GLU A 116 6.48 13.22 -10.34
N VAL A 117 7.44 13.04 -9.43
CA VAL A 117 7.66 11.78 -8.73
C VAL A 117 6.99 11.87 -7.36
N VAL A 118 6.07 10.95 -7.06
CA VAL A 118 5.32 10.91 -5.81
C VAL A 118 5.67 9.63 -5.04
N GLY A 119 6.02 9.78 -3.77
CA GLY A 119 6.02 8.67 -2.82
C GLY A 119 4.77 8.77 -1.95
N TYR A 120 3.76 7.97 -2.24
CA TYR A 120 2.52 7.92 -1.48
C TYR A 120 2.79 7.43 -0.06
N GLY A 121 2.15 8.07 0.92
CA GLY A 121 2.39 7.77 2.33
C GLY A 121 1.66 6.53 2.87
N ASP A 122 0.51 6.16 2.32
CA ASP A 122 -0.29 5.03 2.83
C ASP A 122 -1.02 4.33 1.68
N GLU A 123 -0.36 3.32 1.11
CA GLU A 123 -0.95 2.40 0.15
C GLU A 123 -1.52 1.18 0.87
N GLU A 124 -0.73 0.61 1.78
CA GLU A 124 -0.93 -0.71 2.38
C GLU A 124 -2.03 -0.69 3.46
N GLY A 125 -2.22 0.46 4.10
CA GLY A 125 -3.27 0.69 5.09
C GLY A 125 -3.07 -0.02 6.43
N VAL A 126 -1.81 -0.33 6.76
CA VAL A 126 -1.41 -1.08 7.96
C VAL A 126 -1.77 -0.34 9.24
N ARG A 127 -1.65 0.99 9.25
CA ARG A 127 -1.75 1.79 10.48
C ARG A 127 -3.19 2.12 10.85
N PHE A 128 -3.97 2.63 9.90
CA PHE A 128 -5.31 3.15 10.14
C PHE A 128 -6.44 2.24 9.59
N GLY A 129 -6.09 1.12 8.95
CA GLY A 129 -7.06 0.27 8.25
C GLY A 129 -7.71 0.96 7.05
N LEU A 130 -7.04 1.98 6.51
CA LEU A 130 -7.44 2.77 5.35
C LEU A 130 -6.39 2.57 4.26
N THR A 131 -6.78 2.26 3.03
CA THR A 131 -5.80 2.10 1.94
C THR A 131 -5.86 3.27 0.97
N LEU A 132 -4.72 3.55 0.34
CA LEU A 132 -4.58 4.50 -0.77
C LEU A 132 -4.87 5.96 -0.36
N ILE A 133 -4.52 6.37 0.86
CA ILE A 133 -4.85 7.72 1.36
C ILE A 133 -4.22 8.80 0.46
N GLY A 134 -2.92 8.66 0.19
CA GLY A 134 -2.17 9.64 -0.61
C GLY A 134 -2.67 9.73 -2.05
N SER A 135 -2.82 8.58 -2.72
CA SER A 135 -3.25 8.54 -4.12
C SER A 135 -4.71 8.98 -4.29
N LYS A 136 -5.61 8.64 -3.37
CA LYS A 136 -7.00 9.15 -3.40
C LYS A 136 -7.06 10.66 -3.20
N ALA A 137 -6.18 11.25 -2.38
CA ALA A 137 -6.10 12.70 -2.27
C ALA A 137 -5.66 13.35 -3.59
N LEU A 138 -4.63 12.81 -4.26
CA LEU A 138 -4.20 13.30 -5.56
C LEU A 138 -5.27 13.11 -6.65
N ALA A 139 -6.12 12.08 -6.53
CA ALA A 139 -7.27 11.87 -7.41
C ALA A 139 -8.50 12.74 -7.07
N GLY A 140 -8.46 13.54 -5.98
CA GLY A 140 -9.60 14.33 -5.51
C GLY A 140 -10.71 13.51 -4.84
N GLN A 141 -10.38 12.32 -4.34
CA GLN A 141 -11.29 11.33 -3.74
C GLN A 141 -10.98 11.06 -2.26
N PHE A 142 -10.34 12.02 -1.58
CA PHE A 142 -10.10 11.91 -0.14
C PHE A 142 -11.41 12.03 0.64
N ASP A 143 -11.66 11.08 1.55
CA ASP A 143 -12.81 11.14 2.47
C ASP A 143 -12.36 11.77 3.79
N PHE A 144 -12.93 12.93 4.11
CA PHE A 144 -12.58 13.69 5.31
C PHE A 144 -12.95 12.97 6.62
N ALA A 145 -13.86 12.00 6.60
CA ALA A 145 -14.15 11.17 7.76
C ALA A 145 -12.96 10.29 8.17
N TRP A 146 -11.97 10.09 7.29
CA TRP A 146 -10.74 9.36 7.63
C TRP A 146 -9.87 10.08 8.65
N LEU A 147 -9.99 11.41 8.76
CA LEU A 147 -9.21 12.18 9.73
C LEU A 147 -9.48 11.75 11.17
N ASP A 148 -10.67 11.22 11.44
CA ASP A 148 -11.10 10.78 12.77
C ASP A 148 -10.84 9.27 13.00
N LYS A 149 -10.27 8.56 12.03
CA LYS A 149 -9.89 7.15 12.20
C LYS A 149 -8.64 7.06 13.08
N ALA A 150 -8.73 6.27 14.14
CA ALA A 150 -7.64 6.02 15.07
C ALA A 150 -6.87 4.75 14.72
N ASP A 151 -5.56 4.78 14.94
CA ASP A 151 -4.71 3.59 14.93
C ASP A 151 -4.92 2.73 16.20
N ALA A 152 -4.21 1.61 16.28
CA ALA A 152 -4.32 0.68 17.42
C ALA A 152 -3.90 1.30 18.78
N GLN A 153 -3.21 2.45 18.76
CA GLN A 153 -2.78 3.19 19.95
C GLN A 153 -3.74 4.35 20.28
N GLY A 154 -4.83 4.50 19.52
CA GLY A 154 -5.82 5.56 19.71
C GLY A 154 -5.41 6.90 19.10
N VAL A 155 -4.32 6.97 18.32
CA VAL A 155 -3.91 8.20 17.64
C VAL A 155 -4.69 8.33 16.34
N THR A 156 -5.43 9.42 16.19
CA THR A 156 -6.17 9.73 14.96
C THR A 156 -5.24 10.07 13.80
N LEU A 157 -5.70 9.87 12.57
CA LEU A 157 -4.97 10.29 11.37
C LEU A 157 -4.63 11.79 11.43
N ARG A 158 -5.55 12.62 11.92
CA ARG A 158 -5.33 14.05 12.16
C ARG A 158 -4.15 14.30 13.09
N GLU A 159 -4.13 13.69 14.27
CA GLU A 159 -3.03 13.84 15.22
C GLU A 159 -1.70 13.33 14.64
N ALA A 160 -1.73 12.25 13.86
CA ALA A 160 -0.55 11.73 13.19
C ALA A 160 0.01 12.73 12.16
N ILE A 161 -0.84 13.38 11.36
CA ILE A 161 -0.44 14.44 10.42
C ILE A 161 0.18 15.62 11.17
N GLU A 162 -0.45 16.08 12.25
CA GLU A 162 0.05 17.20 13.07
C GLU A 162 1.42 16.87 13.69
N ARG A 163 1.57 15.68 14.27
CA ARG A 163 2.84 15.20 14.81
C ARG A 163 3.90 15.08 13.74
N PHE A 164 3.53 14.60 12.55
CA PHE A 164 4.45 14.44 11.43
C PHE A 164 5.02 15.80 10.98
N HIS A 165 4.20 16.85 10.91
CA HIS A 165 4.64 18.19 10.51
C HIS A 165 5.13 19.07 11.66
N GLY A 166 4.92 18.65 12.90
CA GLY A 166 5.28 19.40 14.11
C GLY A 166 4.52 20.72 14.26
N THR A 167 3.45 20.94 13.49
CA THR A 167 2.67 22.17 13.49
C THR A 167 1.18 21.84 13.49
N PRO A 168 0.40 22.32 14.47
CA PRO A 168 -1.05 22.13 14.46
C PRO A 168 -1.67 22.92 13.31
N LEU A 169 -2.67 22.32 12.65
CA LEU A 169 -3.46 22.97 11.59
C LEU A 169 -4.91 23.06 12.04
N THR A 170 -5.57 24.18 11.77
CA THR A 170 -7.03 24.23 11.95
C THR A 170 -7.71 23.31 10.94
N ASP A 171 -8.94 22.86 11.24
CA ASP A 171 -9.72 22.03 10.31
C ASP A 171 -9.84 22.65 8.92
N ALA A 172 -10.11 23.95 8.85
CA ALA A 172 -10.20 24.68 7.60
C ALA A 172 -8.87 24.68 6.83
N GLN A 173 -7.73 24.84 7.53
CA GLN A 173 -6.41 24.80 6.90
C GLN A 173 -6.07 23.39 6.40
N LEU A 174 -6.35 22.36 7.19
CA LEU A 174 -6.10 20.98 6.80
C LEU A 174 -6.96 20.58 5.60
N GLN A 175 -8.26 20.87 5.64
CA GLN A 175 -9.18 20.60 4.53
C GLN A 175 -8.76 21.31 3.25
N ALA A 176 -8.43 22.61 3.33
CA ALA A 176 -7.98 23.38 2.17
C ALA A 176 -6.68 22.82 1.56
N ARG A 177 -5.72 22.43 2.42
CA ARG A 177 -4.44 21.86 1.96
C ARG A 177 -4.62 20.47 1.34
N ILE A 178 -5.49 19.63 1.90
CA ILE A 178 -5.81 18.31 1.33
C ILE A 178 -6.52 18.46 -0.02
N ALA A 179 -7.52 19.34 -0.11
CA ALA A 179 -8.24 19.61 -1.35
C ALA A 179 -7.29 20.12 -2.47
N ALA A 180 -6.29 20.93 -2.11
CA ALA A 180 -5.28 21.42 -3.03
C ALA A 180 -4.32 20.35 -3.56
N LEU A 181 -4.34 19.11 -3.03
CA LEU A 181 -3.54 18.00 -3.53
C LEU A 181 -4.11 17.40 -4.83
N ALA A 182 -5.39 17.62 -5.13
CA ALA A 182 -6.01 17.06 -6.31
C ALA A 182 -5.28 17.53 -7.58
N ARG A 183 -4.92 16.58 -8.45
CA ARG A 183 -4.30 16.85 -9.74
C ARG A 183 -5.38 17.01 -10.80
N SER A 184 -5.23 18.04 -11.62
CA SER A 184 -6.16 18.27 -12.74
C SER A 184 -5.90 17.26 -13.85
N PRO A 185 -6.91 16.49 -14.30
CA PRO A 185 -6.78 15.63 -15.49
C PRO A 185 -6.39 16.44 -16.74
N ALA A 186 -6.85 17.68 -16.86
CA ALA A 186 -6.51 18.56 -17.99
C ALA A 186 -5.02 18.96 -18.02
N HIS A 187 -4.30 18.79 -16.89
CA HIS A 187 -2.88 19.14 -16.78
C HIS A 187 -1.98 17.91 -16.54
N THR A 188 -2.52 16.70 -16.72
CA THR A 188 -1.82 15.43 -16.50
C THR A 188 -1.74 14.67 -17.82
N VAL A 189 -0.53 14.40 -18.32
CA VAL A 189 -0.32 13.63 -19.57
C VAL A 189 -0.60 12.15 -19.35
N ALA A 190 -0.08 11.61 -18.24
CA ALA A 190 -0.24 10.22 -17.86
C ALA A 190 0.14 10.02 -16.39
N VAL A 191 -0.29 8.89 -15.83
CA VAL A 191 0.20 8.34 -14.57
C VAL A 191 0.86 7.01 -14.90
N VAL A 192 2.12 6.83 -14.51
CA VAL A 192 2.89 5.60 -14.79
C VAL A 192 3.58 5.13 -13.51
N GLU A 193 3.34 3.87 -13.14
CA GLU A 193 3.97 3.23 -12.00
C GLU A 193 4.79 2.03 -12.48
N SER A 194 6.00 1.89 -11.95
CA SER A 194 6.81 0.67 -12.11
C SER A 194 6.81 -0.08 -10.78
N HIS A 195 6.48 -1.36 -10.82
CA HIS A 195 6.38 -2.17 -9.61
C HIS A 195 7.08 -3.52 -9.79
N ILE A 196 7.42 -4.18 -8.69
CA ILE A 196 7.78 -5.59 -8.73
C ILE A 196 6.52 -6.42 -9.02
N GLU A 197 6.69 -7.60 -9.61
CA GLU A 197 5.55 -8.43 -9.99
C GLU A 197 4.71 -8.90 -8.80
N GLN A 198 5.35 -9.12 -7.64
CA GLN A 198 4.78 -9.78 -6.45
C GLN A 198 4.26 -11.20 -6.70
N GLY A 199 4.53 -11.74 -7.89
CA GLY A 199 4.25 -13.12 -8.31
C GLY A 199 5.47 -13.74 -9.01
N PRO A 200 5.35 -15.01 -9.42
CA PRO A 200 6.47 -15.75 -10.01
C PRO A 200 6.46 -15.79 -11.54
N VAL A 201 5.47 -15.23 -12.24
CA VAL A 201 5.26 -15.44 -13.69
C VAL A 201 6.45 -14.95 -14.51
N LEU A 202 6.93 -13.72 -14.30
CA LEU A 202 8.09 -13.19 -15.03
C LEU A 202 9.37 -13.95 -14.67
N LEU A 203 9.51 -14.39 -13.41
CA LEU A 203 10.64 -15.21 -12.98
C LEU A 203 10.65 -16.57 -13.70
N ASP A 204 9.51 -17.26 -13.70
CA ASP A 204 9.33 -18.58 -14.29
C ASP A 204 9.46 -18.55 -15.82
N GLU A 205 9.02 -17.47 -16.46
CA GLU A 205 9.19 -17.23 -17.89
C GLU A 205 10.58 -16.67 -18.27
N GLY A 206 11.41 -16.31 -17.29
CA GLY A 206 12.74 -15.73 -17.52
C GLY A 206 12.70 -14.34 -18.16
N LEU A 207 11.64 -13.56 -17.90
CA LEU A 207 11.41 -12.23 -18.47
C LEU A 207 11.76 -11.13 -17.45
N PRO A 208 12.44 -10.04 -17.88
CA PRO A 208 12.85 -8.98 -16.96
C PRO A 208 11.77 -7.91 -16.71
N VAL A 209 10.75 -7.82 -17.57
CA VAL A 209 9.74 -6.76 -17.55
C VAL A 209 8.42 -7.29 -18.12
N GLY A 210 7.31 -6.94 -17.46
CA GLY A 210 5.94 -7.14 -17.96
C GLY A 210 5.22 -5.81 -18.18
N VAL A 211 4.28 -5.76 -19.12
CA VAL A 211 3.37 -4.63 -19.32
C VAL A 211 2.04 -4.99 -18.67
N VAL A 212 1.72 -4.33 -17.55
CA VAL A 212 0.46 -4.55 -16.83
C VAL A 212 -0.71 -4.06 -17.67
N THR A 213 -1.69 -4.94 -17.92
CA THR A 213 -2.89 -4.63 -18.72
C THR A 213 -4.15 -4.44 -17.87
N ALA A 214 -4.18 -5.03 -16.68
CA ALA A 214 -5.27 -4.94 -15.73
C ALA A 214 -4.78 -5.18 -14.30
N ILE A 215 -5.56 -4.71 -13.32
CA ILE A 215 -5.39 -4.99 -11.90
C ILE A 215 -6.62 -5.79 -11.45
N ALA A 216 -6.42 -6.82 -10.62
CA ALA A 216 -7.51 -7.64 -10.13
C ALA A 216 -8.51 -6.81 -9.30
N GLY A 217 -9.80 -7.04 -9.51
CA GLY A 217 -10.82 -6.58 -8.58
C GLY A 217 -10.78 -7.40 -7.30
N ALA A 218 -10.82 -6.76 -6.13
CA ALA A 218 -10.77 -7.44 -4.84
C ALA A 218 -12.08 -7.27 -4.06
N SER A 219 -12.59 -8.37 -3.51
CA SER A 219 -13.65 -8.37 -2.49
C SER A 219 -13.13 -9.06 -1.24
N ARG A 220 -13.32 -8.45 -0.07
CA ARG A 220 -13.01 -9.06 1.23
C ARG A 220 -14.33 -9.36 1.93
N LEU A 221 -14.59 -10.63 2.21
CA LEU A 221 -15.84 -11.09 2.81
C LEU A 221 -15.56 -11.67 4.20
N ARG A 222 -16.55 -11.56 5.09
CA ARG A 222 -16.55 -12.27 6.37
C ARG A 222 -17.75 -13.18 6.40
N ALA A 223 -17.51 -14.48 6.55
CA ALA A 223 -18.55 -15.47 6.74
C ALA A 223 -18.62 -15.90 8.21
N ARG A 224 -19.84 -16.20 8.68
CA ARG A 224 -20.09 -16.80 9.99
C ARG A 224 -21.04 -17.97 9.84
N VAL A 225 -20.59 -19.15 10.21
CA VAL A 225 -21.33 -20.41 10.16
C VAL A 225 -21.83 -20.71 11.57
N ARG A 226 -23.15 -20.86 11.72
CA ARG A 226 -23.79 -21.19 13.00
C ARG A 226 -24.36 -22.60 12.95
N GLY A 227 -23.93 -23.40 13.91
CA GLY A 227 -24.35 -24.77 14.15
C GLY A 227 -25.00 -24.91 15.53
N LEU A 228 -24.76 -26.05 16.17
CA LEU A 228 -25.21 -26.34 17.53
C LEU A 228 -24.08 -27.00 18.31
N ALA A 229 -23.64 -26.33 19.38
CA ALA A 229 -22.63 -26.88 20.28
C ALA A 229 -23.16 -28.12 21.00
N GLY A 230 -22.33 -29.13 21.15
CA GLY A 230 -22.69 -30.39 21.80
C GLY A 230 -21.48 -31.21 22.18
N HIS A 231 -21.66 -32.18 23.07
CA HIS A 231 -20.55 -33.00 23.54
C HIS A 231 -20.08 -33.99 22.45
N ALA A 232 -18.79 -33.95 22.11
CA ALA A 232 -18.23 -34.67 20.96
C ALA A 232 -18.33 -36.21 21.08
N GLY A 233 -18.42 -36.74 22.30
CA GLY A 233 -18.54 -38.19 22.54
C GLY A 233 -19.98 -38.73 22.63
N THR A 234 -20.99 -37.88 22.83
CA THR A 234 -22.35 -38.33 23.16
C THR A 234 -23.41 -37.90 22.17
N VAL A 235 -23.16 -36.88 21.36
CA VAL A 235 -24.08 -36.48 20.27
C VAL A 235 -23.85 -37.38 19.05
N PRO A 236 -24.83 -38.19 18.61
CA PRO A 236 -24.71 -39.05 17.43
C PRO A 236 -24.51 -38.24 16.15
N MET A 237 -23.77 -38.80 15.19
CA MET A 237 -23.43 -38.11 13.93
C MET A 237 -24.64 -37.53 13.17
N PRO A 238 -25.78 -38.25 12.99
CA PRO A 238 -26.93 -37.70 12.26
C PRO A 238 -27.59 -36.49 12.92
N GLY A 239 -27.36 -36.26 14.22
CA GLY A 239 -27.94 -35.15 14.97
C GLY A 239 -27.05 -33.92 15.04
N ARG A 240 -25.84 -33.97 14.47
CA ARG A 240 -24.88 -32.87 14.56
C ARG A 240 -25.24 -31.74 13.60
N ARG A 241 -25.03 -30.52 14.07
CA ARG A 241 -24.94 -29.30 13.26
C ARG A 241 -23.57 -28.69 13.52
N ASP A 242 -22.54 -29.34 13.00
CA ASP A 242 -21.14 -28.99 13.24
C ASP A 242 -20.73 -27.81 12.37
N ALA A 243 -20.50 -26.65 12.98
CA ALA A 243 -20.15 -25.43 12.25
C ALA A 243 -18.74 -25.49 11.63
N LEU A 244 -17.81 -26.23 12.24
CA LEU A 244 -16.44 -26.33 11.75
C LEU A 244 -16.35 -27.27 10.54
N ALA A 245 -17.06 -28.40 10.57
CA ALA A 245 -17.15 -29.28 9.41
C ALA A 245 -17.77 -28.54 8.21
N ALA A 246 -18.87 -27.82 8.43
CA ALA A 246 -19.50 -27.01 7.38
C ALA A 246 -18.58 -25.89 6.86
N ALA A 247 -17.84 -25.20 7.75
CA ALA A 247 -16.86 -24.20 7.33
C ALA A 247 -15.74 -24.82 6.48
N ALA A 248 -15.24 -26.01 6.83
CA ALA A 248 -14.20 -26.71 6.06
C ALA A 248 -14.68 -27.04 4.62
N GLU A 249 -15.94 -27.48 4.46
CA GLU A 249 -16.52 -27.68 3.13
C GLU A 249 -16.61 -26.37 2.33
N MET A 250 -16.99 -25.27 2.98
CA MET A 250 -17.02 -23.95 2.34
C MET A 250 -15.62 -23.47 1.89
N VAL A 251 -14.58 -23.71 2.71
CA VAL A 251 -13.19 -23.37 2.36
C VAL A 251 -12.75 -24.12 1.10
N LEU A 252 -13.01 -25.43 1.04
CA LEU A 252 -12.68 -26.24 -0.14
C LEU A 252 -13.49 -25.81 -1.37
N ALA A 253 -14.76 -25.43 -1.20
CA ALA A 253 -15.58 -24.91 -2.29
C ALA A 253 -15.03 -23.61 -2.86
N VAL A 254 -14.48 -22.70 -2.03
CA VAL A 254 -13.82 -21.47 -2.49
C VAL A 254 -12.59 -21.81 -3.33
N GLU A 255 -11.72 -22.68 -2.84
CA GLU A 255 -10.51 -23.12 -3.58
C GLU A 255 -10.88 -23.73 -4.93
N GLN A 256 -11.82 -24.68 -4.95
CA GLN A 256 -12.27 -25.35 -6.18
C GLN A 256 -12.88 -24.36 -7.18
N HIS A 257 -13.68 -23.41 -6.71
CA HIS A 257 -14.30 -22.42 -7.58
C HIS A 257 -13.26 -21.49 -8.22
N CYS A 258 -12.29 -21.00 -7.45
CA CYS A 258 -11.26 -20.12 -7.98
C CYS A 258 -10.26 -20.86 -8.88
N ALA A 259 -9.95 -22.12 -8.60
CA ALA A 259 -9.10 -22.94 -9.46
C ALA A 259 -9.71 -23.23 -10.84
N ALA A 260 -11.03 -23.10 -11.00
CA ALA A 260 -11.72 -23.36 -12.26
C ALA A 260 -11.57 -22.24 -13.32
N ASP A 261 -11.10 -21.05 -12.94
CA ASP A 261 -10.83 -19.93 -13.84
C ASP A 261 -9.46 -19.33 -13.50
N ALA A 262 -8.51 -19.41 -14.43
CA ALA A 262 -7.14 -18.94 -14.23
C ALA A 262 -7.03 -17.43 -13.92
N ARG A 263 -8.10 -16.66 -14.08
CA ARG A 263 -8.16 -15.22 -13.72
C ARG A 263 -8.59 -14.99 -12.28
N LEU A 264 -9.08 -16.02 -11.59
CA LEU A 264 -9.56 -15.92 -10.22
C LEU A 264 -8.49 -16.40 -9.25
N VAL A 265 -8.41 -15.70 -8.13
CA VAL A 265 -7.71 -16.14 -6.92
C VAL A 265 -8.67 -15.98 -5.76
N GLY A 266 -8.68 -16.96 -4.86
CA GLY A 266 -9.53 -16.97 -3.68
C GLY A 266 -8.77 -17.57 -2.52
N THR A 267 -8.81 -16.88 -1.39
CA THR A 267 -8.02 -17.25 -0.21
C THR A 267 -8.89 -17.10 1.01
N VAL A 268 -9.00 -18.18 1.81
CA VAL A 268 -9.48 -18.09 3.20
C VAL A 268 -8.25 -17.99 4.08
N GLY A 269 -7.94 -16.78 4.51
CA GLY A 269 -6.71 -16.48 5.26
C GLY A 269 -6.86 -16.64 6.77
N LYS A 270 -8.09 -16.64 7.28
CA LYS A 270 -8.39 -16.80 8.71
C LYS A 270 -9.59 -17.70 8.92
N LEU A 271 -9.51 -18.58 9.90
CA LEU A 271 -10.61 -19.44 10.34
C LEU A 271 -10.57 -19.56 11.86
N GLU A 272 -11.64 -19.15 12.52
CA GLU A 272 -11.72 -19.00 13.97
C GLU A 272 -12.97 -19.71 14.51
N VAL A 273 -12.77 -20.65 15.44
CA VAL A 273 -13.85 -21.23 16.24
C VAL A 273 -14.12 -20.30 17.41
N ALA A 274 -15.40 -19.99 17.66
CA ALA A 274 -15.77 -19.11 18.77
C ALA A 274 -15.21 -19.63 20.11
N GLU A 275 -14.76 -18.69 20.95
CA GLU A 275 -14.15 -18.98 22.27
C GLU A 275 -12.88 -19.86 22.21
N GLY A 276 -12.25 -20.01 21.04
CA GLY A 276 -11.07 -20.84 20.83
C GLY A 276 -11.37 -22.34 20.65
N GLY A 277 -12.64 -22.73 20.76
CA GLY A 277 -13.07 -24.12 20.69
C GLY A 277 -12.62 -25.00 21.88
N ALA A 278 -13.05 -26.26 21.87
CA ALA A 278 -12.61 -27.27 22.81
C ALA A 278 -12.60 -28.65 22.14
N ILE A 279 -11.58 -29.47 22.43
CA ILE A 279 -11.36 -30.76 21.75
C ILE A 279 -12.55 -31.74 21.87
N ASN A 280 -13.33 -31.61 22.95
CA ASN A 280 -14.47 -32.47 23.25
C ASN A 280 -15.83 -31.79 23.00
N VAL A 281 -15.87 -30.67 22.28
CA VAL A 281 -17.10 -29.93 21.95
C VAL A 281 -17.24 -29.80 20.44
N ILE A 282 -18.40 -30.19 19.92
CA ILE A 282 -18.81 -29.92 18.54
C ILE A 282 -18.91 -28.40 18.37
N PRO A 283 -18.18 -27.78 17.42
CA PRO A 283 -18.23 -26.34 17.22
C PRO A 283 -19.62 -25.84 16.81
N GLY A 284 -20.15 -24.88 17.56
CA GLY A 284 -21.45 -24.25 17.29
C GLY A 284 -21.36 -22.94 16.50
N ASP A 285 -20.18 -22.33 16.40
CA ASP A 285 -20.00 -21.03 15.75
C ASP A 285 -18.56 -20.90 15.25
N VAL A 286 -18.42 -20.63 13.94
CA VAL A 286 -17.13 -20.45 13.27
C VAL A 286 -17.22 -19.25 12.35
N SER A 287 -16.18 -18.42 12.35
CA SER A 287 -16.04 -17.33 11.38
C SER A 287 -14.77 -17.48 10.56
N PHE A 288 -14.83 -17.07 9.29
CA PHE A 288 -13.67 -17.06 8.41
C PHE A 288 -13.70 -15.85 7.47
N THR A 289 -12.51 -15.49 6.96
CA THR A 289 -12.29 -14.38 6.01
C THR A 289 -11.27 -14.79 4.97
#